data_AF-A0A521GL15-F1
#
_entry.id   AF-A0A521GL15-F1
#
_cell.length_a   1.000
_cell.length_b   1.000
_cell.length_c   1.000
_cell.angle_alpha   90.00
_cell.angle_beta   90.00
_cell.angle_gamma   90.00
#
_symmetry.space_group_name_H-M   'P 1'
#
loop_
_entity.id
_entity.type
_entity.pdbx_description
1 polymer ?
#
loop_
_entity_poly.entity_id
_entity_poly.type
_entity_poly.pdbx_seq_one_letter_code
_entity_poly.pdbx_strand_id
1 'polypeptide(L)'
;MYKRILLKLSGEQLQGKHSSGFDAERAAWIAEQIKPVTTAGTDVVVMVGGGNYARGAQLAGETIQRVTADNIGMLATLMNGLALADTFNASGLPARVVSNIKADQVVDQYTYRRAMTHLAKHRVGIVAGGIGRPFLTTDTAALSLALELECDVVIKTTKVDGVYDKDPNKHDDAVKIDKMSHQDALSNEQIAVMDKAALGLAMEQSQPIIVCDLLTDGNIAAAARGDNVGTNIHS
;
A
#
# COMPACT_ATOMS: atom_id res chain seq x y z
N MET A 1 -10.11 2.75 17.17
CA MET A 1 -8.93 3.11 16.36
C MET A 1 -7.92 2.00 16.50
N TYR A 2 -7.40 1.54 15.38
CA TYR A 2 -6.36 0.51 15.34
C TYR A 2 -5.08 1.02 15.99
N LYS A 3 -4.36 0.12 16.65
CA LYS A 3 -3.05 0.41 17.24
C LYS A 3 -2.00 0.59 16.14
N ARG A 4 -2.08 -0.23 15.08
CA ARG A 4 -1.18 -0.16 13.94
C ARG A 4 -1.89 -0.49 12.65
N ILE A 5 -1.63 0.33 11.63
CA ILE A 5 -2.16 0.11 10.28
C ILE A 5 -1.02 -0.06 9.29
N LEU A 6 -1.27 -0.85 8.25
CA LEU A 6 -0.49 -0.79 7.03
C LEU A 6 -1.29 -0.09 5.94
N LEU A 7 -0.79 1.06 5.48
CA LEU A 7 -1.33 1.80 4.36
C LEU A 7 -0.61 1.39 3.08
N LYS A 8 -1.33 0.74 2.16
CA LYS A 8 -0.81 0.39 0.85
C LYS A 8 -1.15 1.48 -0.16
N LEU A 9 -0.10 2.13 -0.66
CA LEU A 9 -0.16 3.15 -1.71
C LEU A 9 0.26 2.55 -3.04
N SER A 10 -0.55 2.74 -4.08
CA SER A 10 -0.18 2.43 -5.46
C SER A 10 0.82 3.48 -5.99
N GLY A 11 1.70 3.08 -6.91
CA GLY A 11 2.63 4.04 -7.52
C GLY A 11 1.89 5.11 -8.32
N GLU A 12 0.82 4.71 -9.02
CA GLU A 12 -0.03 5.58 -9.83
C GLU A 12 -0.74 6.66 -9.01
N GLN A 13 -0.98 6.41 -7.73
CA GLN A 13 -1.50 7.44 -6.83
C GLN A 13 -0.45 8.52 -6.54
N LEU A 14 0.83 8.16 -6.50
CA LEU A 14 1.95 9.08 -6.32
C LEU A 14 2.34 9.83 -7.59
N GLN A 15 1.90 9.35 -8.75
CA GLN A 15 2.04 10.05 -10.02
C GLN A 15 1.25 11.36 -10.06
N GLY A 16 0.12 11.41 -9.33
CA GLY A 16 -0.73 12.59 -9.21
C GLY A 16 -1.15 13.17 -10.56
N LYS A 17 -0.79 14.44 -10.80
CA LYS A 17 -1.13 15.17 -12.04
C LYS A 17 -0.20 14.86 -13.23
N HIS A 18 0.87 14.09 -13.04
CA HIS A 18 1.86 13.83 -14.08
C HIS A 18 1.50 12.61 -14.94
N SER A 19 2.19 12.42 -16.07
CA SER A 19 2.06 11.23 -16.93
C SER A 19 2.97 10.07 -16.51
N SER A 20 4.03 10.37 -15.78
CA SER A 20 4.96 9.45 -15.12
C SER A 20 5.73 10.23 -14.05
N GLY A 21 6.36 9.55 -13.10
CA GLY A 21 7.15 10.19 -12.06
C GLY A 21 6.40 10.36 -10.75
N PHE A 22 6.75 11.39 -9.98
CA PHE A 22 6.29 11.59 -8.61
C PHE A 22 5.76 13.01 -8.41
N ASP A 23 4.57 13.13 -7.84
CA ASP A 23 3.90 14.37 -7.51
C ASP A 23 4.11 14.68 -6.02
N ALA A 24 5.02 15.63 -5.74
CA ALA A 24 5.36 16.03 -4.37
C ALA A 24 4.18 16.73 -3.65
N GLU A 25 3.31 17.45 -4.37
CA GLU A 25 2.11 18.06 -3.77
C GLU A 25 1.13 16.97 -3.33
N ARG A 26 0.95 15.94 -4.15
CA ARG A 26 0.14 14.77 -3.79
C ARG A 26 0.71 14.06 -2.57
N ALA A 27 2.01 13.83 -2.51
CA ALA A 27 2.65 13.19 -1.37
C ALA A 27 2.57 14.04 -0.09
N ALA A 28 2.70 15.37 -0.20
CA ALA A 28 2.49 16.28 0.92
C ALA A 28 1.05 16.22 1.42
N TRP A 29 0.06 16.20 0.51
CA TRP A 29 -1.34 16.01 0.88
C TRP A 29 -1.57 14.68 1.61
N ILE A 30 -0.98 13.57 1.15
CA ILE A 30 -1.05 12.28 1.85
C ILE A 30 -0.45 12.39 3.26
N ALA A 31 0.66 13.13 3.43
CA ALA A 31 1.24 13.37 4.75
C ALA A 31 0.24 14.08 5.69
N GLU A 32 -0.48 15.09 5.20
CA GLU A 32 -1.53 15.77 5.98
C GLU A 32 -2.66 14.80 6.36
N GLN A 33 -3.03 13.86 5.50
CA GLN A 33 -4.04 12.84 5.83
C GLN A 33 -3.58 11.83 6.89
N ILE A 34 -2.27 11.53 6.94
CA ILE A 34 -1.69 10.57 7.90
C ILE A 34 -1.43 11.21 9.27
N LYS A 35 -1.15 12.52 9.32
CA LYS A 35 -0.87 13.24 10.58
C LYS A 35 -1.92 13.03 11.67
N PRO A 36 -3.24 13.18 11.41
CA PRO A 36 -4.27 12.90 12.43
C PRO A 36 -4.21 11.48 12.98
N VAL A 37 -3.86 10.49 12.15
CA VAL A 37 -3.73 9.08 12.55
C VAL A 37 -2.56 8.90 13.52
N THR A 38 -1.39 9.42 13.16
CA THR A 38 -0.20 9.34 14.02
C THR A 38 -0.36 10.15 15.32
N THR A 39 -1.03 11.30 15.26
CA THR A 39 -1.29 12.16 16.43
C THR A 39 -2.23 11.48 17.42
N ALA A 40 -3.15 10.65 16.92
CA ALA A 40 -4.03 9.83 17.75
C ALA A 40 -3.35 8.58 18.34
N GLY A 41 -2.05 8.37 18.07
CA GLY A 41 -1.24 7.30 18.65
C GLY A 41 -1.20 6.00 17.85
N THR A 42 -1.76 5.98 16.63
CA THR A 42 -1.68 4.83 15.73
C THR A 42 -0.33 4.81 15.02
N ASP A 43 0.36 3.66 15.08
CA ASP A 43 1.54 3.39 14.28
C ASP A 43 1.15 3.22 12.81
N VAL A 44 1.85 3.89 11.90
CA VAL A 44 1.56 3.83 10.46
C VAL A 44 2.75 3.22 9.72
N VAL A 45 2.51 2.09 9.06
CA VAL A 45 3.40 1.49 8.08
C VAL A 45 2.90 1.86 6.69
N VAL A 46 3.78 2.25 5.77
CA VAL A 46 3.44 2.53 4.37
C VAL A 46 4.15 1.53 3.48
N MET A 47 3.39 0.81 2.66
CA MET A 47 3.92 -0.01 1.57
C MET A 47 3.61 0.68 0.25
N VAL A 48 4.64 0.92 -0.56
CA VAL A 48 4.52 1.72 -1.78
C VAL A 48 4.74 0.91 -3.06
N GLY A 49 3.86 1.09 -4.04
CA GLY A 49 3.98 0.56 -5.40
C GLY A 49 4.94 1.36 -6.28
N GLY A 50 5.40 0.79 -7.39
CA GLY A 50 6.37 1.42 -8.32
C GLY A 50 5.80 1.77 -9.70
N GLY A 51 4.50 1.59 -9.91
CA GLY A 51 3.89 1.60 -11.25
C GLY A 51 3.88 2.95 -11.98
N ASN A 52 4.14 4.05 -11.28
CA ASN A 52 4.35 5.38 -11.85
C ASN A 52 5.69 5.56 -12.58
N TYR A 53 6.68 4.73 -12.27
CA TYR A 53 7.96 4.68 -12.98
C TYR A 53 8.06 3.43 -13.87
N ALA A 54 7.72 2.27 -13.31
CA ALA A 54 7.86 1.00 -14.00
C ALA A 54 6.89 -0.05 -13.46
N ARG A 55 6.17 -0.72 -14.37
CA ARG A 55 5.41 -1.94 -14.05
C ARG A 55 6.14 -3.14 -14.67
N GLY A 56 6.66 -4.03 -13.83
CA GLY A 56 7.43 -5.21 -14.27
C GLY A 56 6.67 -6.06 -15.30
N ALA A 57 5.38 -6.31 -15.08
CA ALA A 57 4.55 -7.08 -16.01
C ALA A 57 4.42 -6.43 -17.41
N GLN A 58 4.53 -5.10 -17.52
CA GLN A 58 4.46 -4.40 -18.81
C GLN A 58 5.82 -4.32 -19.51
N LEU A 59 6.91 -4.37 -18.74
CA LEU A 59 8.27 -4.41 -19.28
C LEU A 59 8.69 -5.82 -19.70
N ALA A 60 8.10 -6.85 -19.10
CA ALA A 60 8.38 -8.23 -19.44
C ALA A 60 7.93 -8.54 -20.88
N GLY A 61 8.81 -9.16 -21.66
CA GLY A 61 8.55 -9.48 -23.06
C GLY A 61 9.67 -10.37 -23.64
N GLU A 62 9.81 -10.39 -24.96
CA GLU A 62 10.79 -11.25 -25.64
C GLU A 62 12.25 -10.89 -25.26
N THR A 63 12.53 -9.61 -24.98
CA THR A 63 13.89 -9.14 -24.64
C THR A 63 14.14 -9.08 -23.14
N ILE A 64 13.24 -8.44 -22.37
CA ILE A 64 13.40 -8.27 -20.93
C ILE A 64 12.70 -9.42 -20.21
N GLN A 65 13.49 -10.26 -19.55
CA GLN A 65 12.99 -11.38 -18.76
C GLN A 65 12.15 -10.89 -17.58
N ARG A 66 11.10 -11.66 -17.23
CA ARG A 66 10.18 -11.33 -16.13
C ARG A 66 10.87 -11.01 -14.81
N VAL A 67 11.90 -11.78 -14.46
CA VAL A 67 12.71 -11.56 -13.24
C VAL A 67 13.35 -10.18 -13.24
N THR A 68 13.98 -9.78 -14.36
CA THR A 68 14.60 -8.46 -14.51
C THR A 68 13.55 -7.35 -14.44
N ALA A 69 12.41 -7.55 -15.10
CA ALA A 69 11.33 -6.57 -15.11
C ALA A 69 10.74 -6.33 -13.71
N ASP A 70 10.55 -7.39 -12.92
CA ASP A 70 10.08 -7.25 -11.54
C ASP A 70 11.14 -6.59 -10.64
N ASN A 71 12.43 -6.87 -10.84
CA ASN A 71 13.51 -6.16 -10.16
C ASN A 71 13.48 -4.65 -10.46
N ILE A 72 13.25 -4.25 -11.71
CA ILE A 72 13.06 -2.83 -12.09
C ILE A 72 11.86 -2.24 -11.35
N GLY A 73 10.74 -2.97 -11.28
CA GLY A 73 9.57 -2.55 -10.50
C GLY A 73 9.86 -2.36 -9.01
N MET A 74 10.66 -3.25 -8.40
CA MET A 74 11.07 -3.11 -7.01
C MET A 74 12.00 -1.91 -6.80
N LEU A 75 12.91 -1.61 -7.73
CA LEU A 75 13.73 -0.39 -7.68
C LEU A 75 12.86 0.88 -7.82
N ALA A 76 11.80 0.85 -8.63
CA ALA A 76 10.83 1.94 -8.69
C ALA A 76 10.11 2.17 -7.35
N THR A 77 9.77 1.11 -6.60
CA THR A 77 9.24 1.29 -5.23
C THR A 77 10.26 1.97 -4.30
N LEU A 78 11.56 1.72 -4.49
CA LEU A 78 12.61 2.36 -3.71
C LEU A 78 12.72 3.85 -4.00
N MET A 79 12.63 4.24 -5.28
CA MET A 79 12.56 5.65 -5.68
C MET A 79 11.39 6.37 -5.01
N ASN A 80 10.19 5.77 -5.02
CA ASN A 80 9.03 6.34 -4.33
C ASN A 80 9.21 6.39 -2.81
N GLY A 81 9.79 5.35 -2.20
CA GLY A 81 10.00 5.30 -0.75
C GLY A 81 10.92 6.42 -0.26
N LEU A 82 11.98 6.73 -1.00
CA LEU A 82 12.88 7.86 -0.72
C LEU A 82 12.15 9.19 -0.83
N ALA A 83 11.48 9.43 -1.96
CA ALA A 83 10.75 10.67 -2.21
C ALA A 83 9.62 10.90 -1.18
N LEU A 84 8.89 9.84 -0.81
CA LEU A 84 7.88 9.89 0.24
C LEU A 84 8.47 10.24 1.61
N ALA A 85 9.58 9.61 1.99
CA ALA A 85 10.22 9.88 3.28
C ALA A 85 10.59 11.35 3.43
N ASP A 86 11.24 11.93 2.42
CA ASP A 86 11.63 13.34 2.44
C ASP A 86 10.42 14.27 2.39
N THR A 87 9.43 13.97 1.56
CA THR A 87 8.20 14.78 1.48
C THR A 87 7.42 14.77 2.80
N PHE A 88 7.30 13.61 3.44
CA PHE A 88 6.65 13.49 4.74
C PHE A 88 7.41 14.26 5.82
N ASN A 89 8.74 14.10 5.87
CA ASN A 89 9.58 14.84 6.81
C ASN A 89 9.49 16.36 6.60
N ALA A 90 9.51 16.83 5.35
CA ALA A 90 9.33 18.24 5.01
C ALA A 90 7.94 18.78 5.40
N SER A 91 6.93 17.90 5.37
CA SER A 91 5.57 18.21 5.83
C SER A 91 5.44 18.11 7.36
N GLY A 92 6.51 17.82 8.11
CA GLY A 92 6.45 17.68 9.57
C GLY A 92 5.86 16.35 10.07
N LEU A 93 5.78 15.34 9.21
CA LEU A 93 5.42 13.96 9.55
C LEU A 93 6.70 13.10 9.58
N PRO A 94 7.27 12.79 10.75
CA PRO A 94 8.52 12.04 10.82
C PRO A 94 8.41 10.69 10.13
N ALA A 95 9.24 10.45 9.11
CA ALA A 95 9.19 9.23 8.30
C ALA A 95 10.59 8.66 8.06
N ARG A 96 10.69 7.32 8.00
CA ARG A 96 11.91 6.61 7.63
C ARG A 96 11.60 5.49 6.66
N VAL A 97 12.39 5.42 5.60
CA VAL A 97 12.31 4.35 4.61
C VAL A 97 13.31 3.24 4.93
N VAL A 98 12.86 2.00 4.76
CA VAL A 98 13.67 0.78 4.80
C VAL A 98 13.37 -0.07 3.57
N SER A 99 14.34 -0.86 3.13
CA SER A 99 14.24 -1.59 1.86
C SER A 99 14.52 -3.09 1.99
N ASN A 100 13.66 -3.90 1.36
CA ASN A 100 13.90 -5.33 1.17
C ASN A 100 15.02 -5.63 0.17
N ILE A 101 15.40 -4.65 -0.66
CA ILE A 101 16.59 -4.71 -1.52
C ILE A 101 17.75 -4.01 -0.81
N LYS A 102 18.88 -4.69 -0.70
CA LYS A 102 20.10 -4.13 -0.12
C LYS A 102 20.68 -3.05 -1.04
N ALA A 103 20.74 -1.82 -0.56
CA ALA A 103 21.29 -0.67 -1.26
C ALA A 103 21.99 0.27 -0.26
N ASP A 104 23.16 -0.17 0.22
CA ASP A 104 23.84 0.36 1.42
C ASP A 104 24.09 1.87 1.43
N GLN A 105 24.33 2.49 0.27
CA GLN A 105 24.58 3.94 0.17
C GLN A 105 23.30 4.79 0.13
N VAL A 106 22.14 4.16 -0.06
CA VAL A 106 20.90 4.85 -0.42
C VAL A 106 19.85 4.70 0.66
N VAL A 107 19.70 3.50 1.23
CA VAL A 107 18.61 3.19 2.15
C VAL A 107 19.02 2.11 3.14
N ASP A 108 18.48 2.21 4.35
CA ASP A 108 18.62 1.17 5.36
C ASP A 108 17.94 -0.13 4.92
N GLN A 109 18.63 -1.27 5.08
CA GLN A 109 18.03 -2.58 4.85
C GLN A 109 16.87 -2.84 5.83
N TYR A 110 15.78 -3.39 5.32
CA TYR A 110 14.65 -3.86 6.13
C TYR A 110 15.09 -5.02 7.02
N THR A 111 14.76 -4.87 8.29
CA THR A 111 14.63 -5.99 9.23
C THR A 111 13.43 -5.67 10.11
N TYR A 112 12.70 -6.69 10.56
CA TYR A 112 11.60 -6.54 11.51
C TYR A 112 11.98 -5.62 12.69
N ARG A 113 13.14 -5.87 13.32
CA ARG A 113 13.62 -5.09 14.48
C ARG A 113 13.87 -3.61 14.14
N ARG A 114 14.40 -3.32 12.95
CA ARG A 114 14.66 -1.94 12.51
C ARG A 114 13.37 -1.20 12.21
N ALA A 115 12.43 -1.84 11.52
CA ALA A 115 11.10 -1.28 11.26
C ALA A 115 10.37 -0.98 12.59
N MET A 116 10.34 -1.95 13.51
CA MET A 116 9.76 -1.76 14.85
C MET A 116 10.42 -0.63 15.65
N THR A 117 11.73 -0.44 15.51
CA THR A 117 12.44 0.68 16.16
C THR A 117 11.98 2.05 15.65
N HIS A 118 11.61 2.15 14.37
CA HIS A 118 11.06 3.39 13.82
C HIS A 118 9.63 3.63 14.30
N LEU A 119 8.79 2.60 14.31
CA LEU A 119 7.41 2.68 14.80
C LEU A 119 7.38 3.07 16.29
N ALA A 120 8.23 2.45 17.12
CA ALA A 120 8.37 2.81 18.54
C ALA A 120 8.83 4.26 18.80
N LYS A 121 9.36 4.94 17.79
CA LYS A 121 9.73 6.37 17.83
C LYS A 121 8.66 7.27 17.21
N HIS A 122 7.46 6.74 17.00
CA HIS A 122 6.32 7.41 16.35
C HIS A 122 6.66 7.97 14.97
N ARG A 123 7.52 7.27 14.23
CA ARG A 123 7.84 7.60 12.84
C ARG A 123 7.01 6.71 11.93
N VAL A 124 6.52 7.27 10.83
CA VAL A 124 5.95 6.50 9.73
C VAL A 124 7.04 5.60 9.15
N GLY A 125 6.80 4.29 9.16
CA GLY A 125 7.70 3.29 8.60
C GLY A 125 7.35 3.03 7.14
N ILE A 126 8.17 3.51 6.21
CA ILE A 126 7.98 3.27 4.78
C ILE A 126 8.80 2.04 4.38
N VAL A 127 8.16 1.02 3.82
CA VAL A 127 8.83 -0.18 3.32
C VAL A 127 8.82 -0.18 1.80
N ALA A 128 10.01 -0.33 1.22
CA ALA A 128 10.23 -0.40 -0.22
C ALA A 128 10.92 -1.72 -0.61
N GLY A 129 10.99 -1.96 -1.91
CA GLY A 129 11.61 -3.16 -2.48
C GLY A 129 10.67 -4.35 -2.60
N GLY A 130 9.34 -4.16 -2.53
CA GLY A 130 8.39 -5.28 -2.61
C GLY A 130 8.61 -6.27 -1.47
N ILE A 131 8.64 -7.56 -1.79
CA ILE A 131 9.11 -8.64 -0.91
C ILE A 131 10.57 -9.06 -1.22
N GLY A 132 11.26 -8.31 -2.08
CA GLY A 132 12.62 -8.63 -2.55
C GLY A 132 12.70 -9.85 -3.49
N ARG A 133 11.56 -10.37 -3.96
CA ARG A 133 11.48 -11.52 -4.88
C ARG A 133 10.57 -11.23 -6.08
N PRO A 134 10.96 -11.63 -7.30
CA PRO A 134 10.10 -11.58 -8.48
C PRO A 134 8.82 -12.43 -8.34
N PHE A 135 7.88 -12.24 -9.28
CA PHE A 135 6.58 -12.91 -9.38
C PHE A 135 5.55 -12.57 -8.31
N LEU A 136 5.91 -11.76 -7.31
CA LEU A 136 5.02 -11.31 -6.25
C LEU A 136 4.66 -9.84 -6.42
N THR A 137 3.44 -9.49 -6.02
CA THR A 137 2.95 -8.12 -6.16
C THR A 137 3.28 -7.31 -4.90
N THR A 138 3.07 -5.99 -4.99
CA THR A 138 3.10 -5.12 -3.79
C THR A 138 1.92 -5.34 -2.86
N ASP A 139 0.84 -5.96 -3.32
CA ASP A 139 -0.31 -6.34 -2.52
C ASP A 139 0.05 -7.56 -1.64
N THR A 140 0.71 -8.58 -2.19
CA THR A 140 1.24 -9.70 -1.40
C THR A 140 2.27 -9.24 -0.37
N ALA A 141 3.18 -8.34 -0.77
CA ALA A 141 4.18 -7.77 0.13
C ALA A 141 3.55 -6.93 1.25
N ALA A 142 2.49 -6.16 0.96
CA ALA A 142 1.75 -5.41 1.97
C ALA A 142 1.15 -6.35 3.03
N LEU A 143 0.54 -7.47 2.63
CA LEU A 143 -0.01 -8.44 3.59
C LEU A 143 1.09 -9.12 4.41
N SER A 144 2.18 -9.56 3.77
CA SER A 144 3.32 -10.16 4.48
C SER A 144 3.90 -9.21 5.53
N LEU A 145 4.09 -7.94 5.17
CA LEU A 145 4.62 -6.92 6.09
C LEU A 145 3.63 -6.55 7.19
N ALA A 146 2.33 -6.54 6.89
CA ALA A 146 1.29 -6.30 7.89
C ALA A 146 1.31 -7.36 8.97
N LEU A 147 1.45 -8.63 8.58
CA LEU A 147 1.58 -9.76 9.50
C LEU A 147 2.89 -9.68 10.29
N GLU A 148 4.02 -9.46 9.62
CA GLU A 148 5.33 -9.35 10.28
C GLU A 148 5.35 -8.21 11.31
N LEU A 149 4.75 -7.08 10.98
CA LEU A 149 4.72 -5.89 11.83
C LEU A 149 3.46 -5.83 12.70
N GLU A 150 2.68 -6.90 12.83
CA GLU A 150 1.50 -6.96 13.70
C GLU A 150 0.54 -5.77 13.48
N CYS A 151 0.23 -5.47 12.22
CA CYS A 151 -0.74 -4.45 11.87
C CYS A 151 -2.16 -5.00 12.05
N ASP A 152 -3.04 -4.24 12.68
CA ASP A 152 -4.42 -4.67 12.93
C ASP A 152 -5.25 -4.71 11.64
N VAL A 153 -4.87 -3.92 10.63
CA VAL A 153 -5.57 -3.83 9.34
C VAL A 153 -4.63 -3.41 8.22
N VAL A 154 -4.91 -3.90 7.01
CA VAL A 154 -4.32 -3.40 5.76
C VAL A 154 -5.31 -2.47 5.06
N ILE A 155 -4.97 -1.20 4.94
CA ILE A 155 -5.75 -0.22 4.20
C ILE A 155 -5.18 -0.14 2.78
N LYS A 156 -5.87 -0.76 1.83
CA LYS A 156 -5.54 -0.69 0.42
C LYS A 156 -6.26 0.49 -0.21
N THR A 157 -5.50 1.50 -0.59
CA THR A 157 -6.07 2.65 -1.27
C THR A 157 -6.15 2.42 -2.78
N THR A 158 -7.24 2.84 -3.40
CA THR A 158 -7.44 2.72 -4.85
C THR A 158 -7.93 4.03 -5.46
N LYS A 159 -8.31 4.02 -6.76
CA LYS A 159 -8.96 5.16 -7.44
C LYS A 159 -10.48 5.13 -7.35
N VAL A 160 -11.06 3.98 -6.96
CA VAL A 160 -12.49 3.82 -6.70
C VAL A 160 -12.68 3.77 -5.19
N ASP A 161 -13.88 4.09 -4.72
CA ASP A 161 -14.18 4.24 -3.30
C ASP A 161 -14.39 2.91 -2.57
N GLY A 162 -14.31 1.78 -3.25
CA GLY A 162 -14.41 0.45 -2.66
C GLY A 162 -14.41 -0.67 -3.71
N VAL A 163 -14.94 -1.81 -3.30
CA VAL A 163 -15.14 -2.99 -4.14
C VAL A 163 -16.57 -2.99 -4.65
N TYR A 164 -16.71 -3.27 -5.94
CA TYR A 164 -17.99 -3.35 -6.62
C TYR A 164 -18.24 -4.78 -7.11
N ASP A 165 -19.51 -5.11 -7.32
CA ASP A 165 -19.92 -6.37 -7.95
C ASP A 165 -19.40 -6.52 -9.39
N LYS A 166 -19.17 -5.40 -10.08
CA LYS A 166 -18.57 -5.31 -11.43
C LYS A 166 -17.85 -3.97 -11.62
N ASP A 167 -17.07 -3.84 -12.69
CA ASP A 167 -16.24 -2.64 -12.95
C ASP A 167 -17.12 -1.37 -13.10
N PRO A 168 -17.08 -0.43 -12.15
CA PRO A 168 -17.94 0.76 -12.19
C PRO A 168 -17.57 1.74 -13.30
N ASN A 169 -16.41 1.58 -13.96
CA ASN A 169 -16.04 2.39 -15.12
C ASN A 169 -16.60 1.84 -16.44
N LYS A 170 -17.14 0.62 -16.43
CA LYS A 170 -17.72 -0.05 -17.61
C LYS A 170 -19.21 -0.29 -17.47
N HIS A 171 -19.72 -0.30 -16.25
CA HIS A 171 -21.10 -0.66 -15.92
C HIS A 171 -21.69 0.41 -15.00
N ASP A 172 -22.65 1.18 -15.51
CA ASP A 172 -23.33 2.23 -14.75
C ASP A 172 -24.21 1.69 -13.61
N ASP A 173 -24.56 0.40 -13.67
CA ASP A 173 -25.36 -0.31 -12.66
C ASP A 173 -24.50 -1.08 -11.64
N ALA A 174 -23.21 -0.75 -11.54
CA ALA A 174 -22.30 -1.33 -10.55
C ALA A 174 -22.70 -0.92 -9.13
N VAL A 175 -22.81 -1.91 -8.24
CA VAL A 175 -23.21 -1.73 -6.84
C VAL A 175 -22.00 -1.92 -5.94
N LYS A 176 -21.74 -0.91 -5.09
CA LYS A 176 -20.67 -0.99 -4.09
C LYS A 176 -21.04 -1.99 -3.00
N ILE A 177 -20.05 -2.79 -2.61
CA ILE A 177 -20.16 -3.79 -1.55
C ILE A 177 -19.51 -3.20 -0.29
N ASP A 178 -20.26 -2.97 0.78
CA ASP A 178 -19.70 -2.36 2.00
C ASP A 178 -18.90 -3.34 2.86
N LYS A 179 -19.30 -4.63 2.86
CA LYS A 179 -18.68 -5.70 3.63
C LYS A 179 -18.64 -6.99 2.83
N MET A 180 -17.55 -7.73 2.97
CA MET A 180 -17.31 -8.96 2.21
C MET A 180 -16.46 -9.92 3.03
N SER A 181 -16.70 -11.22 2.90
CA SER A 181 -15.81 -12.20 3.51
C SER A 181 -14.54 -12.39 2.66
N HIS A 182 -13.42 -12.80 3.28
CA HIS A 182 -12.23 -13.19 2.52
C HIS A 182 -12.52 -14.30 1.51
N GLN A 183 -13.41 -15.22 1.85
CA GLN A 183 -13.82 -16.32 0.98
C GLN A 183 -14.58 -15.81 -0.26
N ASP A 184 -15.47 -14.84 -0.10
CA ASP A 184 -16.19 -14.22 -1.21
C ASP A 184 -15.23 -13.44 -2.11
N ALA A 185 -14.31 -12.68 -1.51
CA ALA A 185 -13.29 -11.94 -2.25
C ALA A 185 -12.35 -12.87 -3.06
N LEU A 186 -12.01 -14.04 -2.52
CA LEU A 186 -11.14 -15.01 -3.17
C LEU A 186 -11.85 -15.82 -4.26
N SER A 187 -13.11 -16.18 -4.05
CA SER A 187 -13.88 -17.06 -4.94
C SER A 187 -14.52 -16.35 -6.13
N ASN A 188 -14.81 -15.05 -6.02
CA ASN A 188 -15.43 -14.31 -7.09
C ASN A 188 -14.39 -13.69 -8.04
N GLU A 189 -14.29 -14.23 -9.26
CA GLU A 189 -13.33 -13.76 -10.27
C GLU A 189 -13.60 -12.33 -10.77
N GLN A 190 -14.80 -11.80 -10.54
CA GLN A 190 -15.15 -10.41 -10.89
C GLN A 190 -14.60 -9.39 -9.89
N ILE A 191 -14.21 -9.86 -8.70
CA ILE A 191 -13.76 -9.03 -7.59
C ILE A 191 -12.24 -8.86 -7.67
N ALA A 192 -11.80 -7.86 -8.43
CA ALA A 192 -10.38 -7.56 -8.65
C ALA A 192 -9.77 -6.71 -7.51
N VAL A 193 -9.79 -7.24 -6.28
CA VAL A 193 -9.33 -6.48 -5.11
C VAL A 193 -7.83 -6.57 -4.92
N MET A 194 -7.24 -7.75 -4.94
CA MET A 194 -5.79 -7.99 -4.88
C MET A 194 -5.49 -9.25 -5.71
N ASP A 195 -4.22 -9.58 -5.88
CA ASP A 195 -3.89 -10.90 -6.42
C ASP A 195 -4.36 -12.03 -5.46
N LYS A 196 -4.63 -13.20 -6.04
CA LYS A 196 -5.13 -14.37 -5.29
C LYS A 196 -4.17 -14.82 -4.17
N ALA A 197 -2.86 -14.60 -4.32
CA ALA A 197 -1.89 -14.95 -3.28
C ALA A 197 -2.01 -14.03 -2.05
N ALA A 198 -2.18 -12.72 -2.28
CA ALA A 198 -2.45 -11.77 -1.20
C ALA A 198 -3.77 -12.05 -0.48
N LEU A 199 -4.86 -12.32 -1.22
CA LEU A 199 -6.16 -12.65 -0.62
C LEU A 199 -6.12 -13.98 0.14
N GLY A 200 -5.45 -15.00 -0.40
CA GLY A 200 -5.27 -16.29 0.29
C GLY A 200 -4.51 -16.12 1.61
N LEU A 201 -3.41 -15.37 1.60
CA LEU A 201 -2.66 -15.06 2.82
C LEU A 201 -3.49 -14.29 3.86
N ALA A 202 -4.28 -13.31 3.40
CA ALA A 202 -5.17 -12.55 4.27
C ALA A 202 -6.24 -13.45 4.92
N MET A 203 -6.84 -14.36 4.12
CA MET A 203 -7.82 -15.32 4.60
C MET A 203 -7.23 -16.28 5.64
N GLU A 204 -6.08 -16.89 5.34
CA GLU A 204 -5.42 -17.86 6.22
C GLU A 204 -5.05 -17.26 7.58
N GLN A 205 -4.65 -15.99 7.59
CA GLN A 205 -4.23 -15.29 8.81
C GLN A 205 -5.35 -14.43 9.41
N SER A 206 -6.56 -14.47 8.85
CA SER A 206 -7.68 -13.61 9.25
C SER A 206 -7.31 -12.12 9.33
N GLN A 207 -6.44 -11.66 8.42
CA GLN A 207 -5.93 -10.29 8.38
C GLN A 207 -6.96 -9.37 7.73
N PRO A 208 -7.56 -8.42 8.45
CA PRO A 208 -8.56 -7.52 7.89
C PRO A 208 -7.97 -6.61 6.80
N ILE A 209 -8.76 -6.37 5.75
CA ILE A 209 -8.43 -5.46 4.65
C ILE A 209 -9.54 -4.42 4.50
N ILE A 210 -9.17 -3.15 4.36
CA ILE A 210 -10.08 -2.07 3.99
C ILE A 210 -9.69 -1.57 2.61
N VAL A 211 -10.63 -1.55 1.68
CA VAL A 211 -10.44 -1.00 0.34
C VAL A 211 -11.18 0.33 0.27
N CYS A 212 -10.46 1.44 0.08
CA CYS A 212 -11.07 2.76 0.02
C CYS A 212 -10.41 3.66 -1.01
N ASP A 213 -11.10 4.74 -1.38
CA ASP A 213 -10.49 5.81 -2.19
C ASP A 213 -9.47 6.59 -1.34
N LEU A 214 -8.30 6.82 -1.94
CA LEU A 214 -7.25 7.66 -1.36
C LEU A 214 -7.64 9.13 -1.35
N LEU A 215 -8.32 9.62 -2.39
CA LEU A 215 -8.42 11.05 -2.71
C LEU A 215 -9.47 11.79 -1.89
N THR A 216 -10.31 11.06 -1.17
CA THR A 216 -11.30 11.63 -0.26
C THR A 216 -10.63 12.07 1.04
N ASP A 217 -10.77 13.35 1.38
CA ASP A 217 -10.24 13.95 2.61
C ASP A 217 -10.79 13.24 3.86
N GLY A 218 -9.91 12.90 4.79
CA GLY A 218 -10.25 12.21 6.04
C GLY A 218 -10.45 10.69 5.93
N ASN A 219 -10.47 10.09 4.73
CA ASN A 219 -10.72 8.65 4.58
C ASN A 219 -9.67 7.78 5.28
N ILE A 220 -8.38 8.13 5.18
CA ILE A 220 -7.31 7.38 5.86
C ILE A 220 -7.54 7.38 7.37
N ALA A 221 -7.91 8.53 7.94
CA ALA A 221 -8.17 8.65 9.37
C ALA A 221 -9.44 7.90 9.81
N ALA A 222 -10.49 7.92 8.99
CA ALA A 222 -11.71 7.17 9.24
C ALA A 222 -11.49 5.66 9.15
N ALA A 223 -10.78 5.19 8.13
CA ALA A 223 -10.39 3.78 8.01
C ALA A 223 -9.49 3.35 9.19
N ALA A 224 -8.53 4.17 9.62
CA ALA A 224 -7.70 3.90 10.81
C ALA A 224 -8.50 3.85 12.12
N ARG A 225 -9.65 4.54 12.20
CA ARG A 225 -10.57 4.46 13.34
C ARG A 225 -11.35 3.14 13.37
N GLY A 226 -11.49 2.47 12.23
CA GLY A 226 -12.42 1.36 12.02
C GLY A 226 -13.83 1.83 11.64
N ASP A 227 -13.96 3.06 11.13
CA ASP A 227 -15.24 3.58 10.61
C ASP A 227 -15.60 2.83 9.31
N ASN A 228 -16.89 2.80 8.95
CA ASN A 228 -17.33 2.21 7.69
C ASN A 228 -16.91 3.08 6.50
N VAL A 229 -15.70 2.86 5.98
CA VAL A 229 -15.14 3.52 4.81
C VAL A 229 -14.85 2.49 3.72
N GLY A 230 -15.37 2.76 2.52
CA GLY A 230 -15.21 1.87 1.38
C GLY A 230 -15.74 0.47 1.65
N THR A 231 -14.92 -0.56 1.41
CA THR A 231 -15.28 -1.96 1.62
C THR A 231 -14.40 -2.59 2.68
N ASN A 232 -15.03 -3.20 3.69
CA ASN A 232 -14.35 -3.99 4.71
C ASN A 232 -14.35 -5.46 4.29
N ILE A 233 -13.16 -6.05 4.20
CA ILE A 233 -12.96 -7.47 3.93
C ILE A 233 -12.38 -8.13 5.17
N HIS A 234 -13.11 -9.08 5.73
CA HIS A 234 -12.74 -9.80 6.96
C HIS A 234 -13.19 -11.26 6.89
N SER A 235 -12.94 -12.04 7.94
CA SER A 235 -13.44 -13.41 8.05
C SER A 235 -14.95 -13.52 8.15
#